data_AF-E3M3T6-F1
#
_entry.id   AF-E3M3T6-F1
#
_cell.length_a   1.000
_cell.length_b   1.000
_cell.length_c   1.000
_cell.angle_alpha   90.00
_cell.angle_beta   90.00
_cell.angle_gamma   90.00
#
_symmetry.space_group_name_H-M   'P 1'
#
loop_
_entity.id
_entity.type
_entity.pdbx_description
1 polymer ?
#
loop_
_entity_poly.entity_id
_entity_poly.type
_entity_poly.pdbx_seq_one_letter_code
_entity_poly.pdbx_strand_id
1 'polypeptide(L)'
;MLALAERRRRRMFPEPRNGAHQYMQNLRGANTNTLFIAYTVCHGIVGQETPGVYNNPSTVVFTFNGTRRPEHFIEYFHFQKATIQHIDPVLIRRVTQWMLEDFRANRGIFPDFIVVLRDHVREGMHDTVGVKV
;
A
#
# COMPACT_ATOMS: atom_id res chain seq x y z
N MET A 1 -29.84 32.99 -5.96
CA MET A 1 -28.74 33.01 -6.95
C MET A 1 -27.33 33.04 -6.35
N LEU A 2 -27.13 33.26 -5.03
CA LEU A 2 -25.79 33.23 -4.41
C LEU A 2 -25.34 31.85 -3.89
N ALA A 3 -26.27 30.96 -3.52
CA ALA A 3 -25.92 29.66 -2.92
C ALA A 3 -25.33 28.60 -3.88
N LEU A 4 -25.45 28.80 -5.21
CA LEU A 4 -24.90 27.87 -6.20
C LEU A 4 -23.44 28.16 -6.58
N ALA A 5 -22.97 29.40 -6.35
CA ALA A 5 -21.62 29.82 -6.68
C ALA A 5 -20.58 29.39 -5.62
N GLU A 6 -21.00 29.22 -4.36
CA GLU A 6 -20.11 28.80 -3.27
C GLU A 6 -19.81 27.30 -3.26
N ARG A 7 -20.68 26.47 -3.85
CA ARG A 7 -20.40 25.03 -4.02
C ARG A 7 -19.32 24.73 -5.08
N ARG A 8 -18.93 25.71 -5.90
CA ARG A 8 -17.87 25.57 -6.91
C ARG A 8 -16.49 26.02 -6.45
N ARG A 9 -16.33 26.50 -5.21
CA ARG A 9 -15.02 26.51 -4.57
C ARG A 9 -14.71 25.11 -4.06
N ARG A 10 -14.50 24.17 -5.00
CA ARG A 10 -13.56 23.08 -4.72
C ARG A 10 -12.33 23.79 -4.18
N ARG A 11 -11.95 23.54 -2.93
CA ARG A 11 -10.65 23.93 -2.42
C ARG A 11 -9.66 23.40 -3.45
N MET A 12 -9.19 24.26 -4.35
CA MET A 12 -7.96 24.01 -5.08
C MET A 12 -6.92 24.04 -3.98
N PHE A 13 -6.68 22.88 -3.38
CA PHE A 13 -5.45 22.67 -2.66
C PHE A 13 -4.35 23.04 -3.66
N PRO A 14 -3.50 24.02 -3.38
CA PRO A 14 -2.38 24.28 -4.26
C PRO A 14 -1.64 22.97 -4.42
N GLU A 15 -1.57 22.48 -5.66
CA GLU A 15 -0.75 21.33 -6.02
C GLU A 15 0.62 21.55 -5.37
N PRO A 16 1.09 20.64 -4.50
CA PRO A 16 2.33 20.84 -3.80
C PRO A 16 3.44 21.08 -4.82
N ARG A 17 4.09 22.24 -4.75
CA ARG A 17 5.19 22.69 -5.62
C ARG A 17 6.48 21.90 -5.39
N ASN A 18 6.39 20.65 -4.96
CA ASN A 18 7.52 19.74 -4.99
C ASN A 18 7.32 18.81 -6.19
N GLY A 19 8.40 18.52 -6.91
CA GLY A 19 8.35 17.63 -8.08
C GLY A 19 7.84 16.22 -7.78
N ALA A 20 7.50 15.91 -6.53
CA ALA A 20 6.92 14.65 -6.09
C ALA A 20 5.58 14.33 -6.78
N HIS A 21 4.68 15.31 -6.99
CA HIS A 21 3.42 15.01 -7.70
C HIS A 21 3.68 14.62 -9.15
N GLN A 22 4.55 15.37 -9.83
CA GLN A 22 4.93 15.12 -11.21
C GLN A 22 5.77 13.82 -11.35
N TYR A 23 6.66 13.56 -10.40
CA TYR A 23 7.40 12.30 -10.29
C TYR A 23 6.47 11.10 -10.10
N MET A 24 5.49 11.22 -9.21
CA MET A 24 4.49 10.17 -9.00
C MET A 24 3.58 10.00 -10.22
N GLN A 25 3.18 11.07 -10.91
CA GLN A 25 2.47 10.97 -12.20
C GLN A 25 3.34 10.30 -13.26
N ASN A 26 4.64 10.59 -13.30
CA ASN A 26 5.56 9.96 -14.25
C ASN A 26 5.84 8.49 -13.93
N LEU A 27 5.55 8.00 -12.72
CA LEU A 27 5.71 6.59 -12.36
C LEU A 27 4.39 5.81 -12.32
N ARG A 28 3.24 6.49 -12.18
CA ARG A 28 1.90 5.86 -12.10
C ARG A 28 0.96 6.27 -13.22
N GLY A 29 1.39 7.11 -14.16
CA GLY A 29 0.55 7.64 -15.22
C GLY A 29 0.24 6.62 -16.31
N ALA A 30 -0.63 6.99 -17.25
CA ALA A 30 -1.04 6.14 -18.38
C ALA A 30 0.13 5.65 -19.25
N ASN A 31 1.29 6.30 -19.16
CA ASN A 31 2.49 5.99 -19.95
C ASN A 31 3.47 5.08 -19.19
N THR A 32 3.14 4.64 -17.98
CA THR A 32 4.01 3.77 -17.17
C THR A 32 3.31 2.50 -16.76
N ASN A 33 3.99 1.38 -17.02
CA ASN A 33 3.53 0.05 -16.68
C ASN A 33 4.14 -0.40 -15.34
N THR A 34 3.90 0.37 -14.29
CA THR A 34 4.49 0.15 -12.96
C THR A 34 3.47 -0.39 -11.98
N LEU A 35 3.86 -1.46 -11.28
CA LEU A 35 3.15 -2.01 -10.12
C LEU A 35 3.72 -1.37 -8.86
N PHE A 36 2.87 -0.67 -8.12
CA PHE A 36 3.16 -0.20 -6.77
C PHE A 36 2.61 -1.19 -5.77
N ILE A 37 3.43 -1.57 -4.80
CA ILE A 37 3.03 -2.35 -3.63
C ILE A 37 3.46 -1.55 -2.43
N ALA A 38 2.53 -1.18 -1.55
CA ALA A 38 2.86 -0.66 -0.24
C ALA A 38 2.38 -1.62 0.84
N TYR A 39 3.13 -1.76 1.92
CA TYR A 39 2.67 -2.57 3.04
C TYR A 39 3.17 -2.05 4.39
N THR A 40 2.35 -2.30 5.41
CA THR A 40 2.62 -1.94 6.80
C THR A 40 2.20 -3.05 7.75
N VAL A 41 2.86 -3.10 8.89
CA VAL A 41 2.50 -3.97 10.02
C VAL A 41 1.99 -3.07 11.13
N CYS A 42 0.72 -3.23 11.47
CA CYS A 42 0.07 -2.51 12.56
C CYS A 42 0.00 -3.43 13.78
N HIS A 43 0.48 -2.95 14.92
CA HIS A 43 0.30 -3.64 16.19
C HIS A 43 -0.92 -3.04 16.89
N GLY A 44 -1.98 -3.85 17.02
CA GLY A 44 -3.16 -3.46 17.76
C GLY A 44 -2.83 -3.26 19.24
N ILE A 45 -3.59 -2.38 19.89
CA ILE A 45 -3.63 -2.28 21.34
C ILE A 45 -5.06 -2.64 21.71
N VAL A 46 -5.21 -3.66 22.53
CA VAL A 46 -6.51 -4.13 22.97
C VAL A 46 -6.61 -3.93 24.48
N GLY A 47 -7.75 -3.42 24.94
CA GLY A 47 -8.02 -3.21 26.36
C GLY A 47 -8.02 -4.52 27.13
N GLN A 48 -7.59 -4.49 28.39
CA GLN A 48 -7.51 -5.67 29.27
C GLN A 48 -8.87 -6.33 29.51
N GLU A 49 -9.95 -5.57 29.33
CA GLU A 49 -11.34 -5.98 29.42
C GLU A 49 -11.86 -6.75 28.20
N THR A 50 -11.06 -6.88 27.12
CA THR A 50 -11.51 -7.53 25.89
C THR A 50 -11.49 -9.05 26.02
N PRO A 51 -12.64 -9.75 25.95
CA PRO A 51 -12.70 -11.19 26.13
C PRO A 51 -11.92 -11.95 25.05
N GLY A 52 -11.14 -12.96 25.46
CA GLY A 52 -10.44 -13.86 24.54
C GLY A 52 -9.17 -13.29 23.90
N VAL A 53 -8.74 -12.08 24.28
CA VAL A 53 -7.50 -11.46 23.79
C VAL A 53 -6.39 -11.67 24.81
N TYR A 54 -5.59 -12.71 24.58
CA TYR A 54 -4.44 -13.04 25.43
C TYR A 54 -3.17 -12.27 25.05
N ASN A 55 -3.13 -11.69 23.85
CA ASN A 55 -2.03 -10.87 23.33
C ASN A 55 -2.58 -9.86 22.30
N ASN A 56 -1.93 -8.70 22.21
CA ASN A 56 -2.22 -7.67 21.22
C ASN A 56 -2.01 -8.21 19.78
N PRO A 57 -3.04 -8.29 18.93
CA PRO A 57 -2.89 -8.81 17.58
C PRO A 57 -2.05 -7.87 16.73
N SER A 58 -1.28 -8.42 15.79
CA SER A 58 -0.71 -7.65 14.70
C SER A 58 -1.50 -7.91 13.42
N THR A 59 -1.72 -6.87 12.63
CA THR A 59 -2.23 -7.00 11.27
C THR A 59 -1.16 -6.55 10.30
N VAL A 60 -1.16 -7.18 9.14
CA VAL A 60 -0.42 -6.66 7.98
C VAL A 60 -1.44 -6.20 6.98
N VAL A 61 -1.19 -5.04 6.40
CA VAL A 61 -1.97 -4.51 5.29
C VAL A 61 -1.03 -4.32 4.13
N PHE A 62 -1.37 -4.94 3.00
CA PHE A 62 -0.78 -4.67 1.70
C PHE A 62 -1.78 -3.86 0.88
N THR A 63 -1.27 -2.93 0.07
CA THR A 63 -2.06 -2.16 -0.89
C THR A 63 -1.30 -2.07 -2.20
N PHE A 64 -1.99 -2.17 -3.34
CA PHE A 64 -1.35 -2.17 -4.65
C PHE A 64 -2.27 -1.65 -5.75
N ASN A 65 -1.70 -1.14 -6.85
CA ASN A 65 -2.46 -0.57 -7.97
C ASN A 65 -2.86 -1.59 -9.04
N GLY A 66 -3.42 -2.73 -8.64
CA GLY A 66 -3.75 -3.86 -9.53
C GLY A 66 -4.80 -3.59 -10.61
N THR A 67 -5.62 -2.55 -10.48
CA THR A 67 -6.74 -2.33 -11.40
C THR A 67 -6.28 -1.79 -12.77
N ARG A 68 -7.23 -1.74 -13.71
CA ARG A 68 -7.09 -1.04 -15.00
C ARG A 68 -6.71 0.44 -14.88
N ARG A 69 -7.12 1.10 -13.80
CA ARG A 69 -6.80 2.50 -13.51
C ARG A 69 -5.62 2.56 -12.54
N PRO A 70 -4.46 3.10 -12.95
CA PRO A 70 -3.26 3.14 -12.11
C PRO A 70 -3.41 3.87 -10.77
N GLU A 71 -4.41 4.75 -10.64
CA GLU A 71 -4.69 5.53 -9.43
C GLU A 71 -5.52 4.76 -8.40
N HIS A 72 -6.14 3.64 -8.80
CA HIS A 72 -6.97 2.84 -7.91
C HIS A 72 -6.12 1.78 -7.21
N PHE A 73 -6.15 1.79 -5.89
CA PHE A 73 -5.46 0.84 -5.04
C PHE A 73 -6.45 -0.15 -4.42
N ILE A 74 -6.04 -1.42 -4.33
CA ILE A 74 -6.77 -2.52 -3.69
C ILE A 74 -5.95 -2.98 -2.49
N GLU A 75 -6.63 -3.39 -1.42
CA GLU A 75 -6.01 -3.83 -0.18
C GLU A 75 -6.19 -5.32 0.08
N TYR A 76 -5.18 -5.91 0.72
CA TYR A 76 -5.22 -7.24 1.31
C TYR A 76 -4.70 -7.15 2.74
N PHE A 77 -5.42 -7.74 3.69
CA PHE A 77 -4.97 -7.79 5.08
C PHE A 77 -5.01 -9.21 5.63
N HIS A 78 -4.17 -9.48 6.62
CA HIS A 78 -4.22 -10.70 7.40
C HIS A 78 -3.77 -10.45 8.84
N PHE A 79 -4.20 -11.34 9.74
CA PHE A 79 -3.69 -11.37 11.11
C PHE A 79 -2.38 -12.15 11.17
N GLN A 80 -1.42 -11.64 11.92
CA GLN A 80 -0.19 -12.34 12.22
C GLN A 80 0.10 -12.33 13.73
N LYS A 81 1.13 -13.07 14.12
CA LYS A 81 1.56 -13.17 15.50
C LYS A 81 1.85 -11.77 16.08
N ALA A 82 1.38 -11.56 17.31
CA ALA A 82 1.53 -10.34 18.09
C ALA A 82 2.97 -9.82 18.10
N THR A 83 3.16 -8.50 17.98
CA THR A 83 4.42 -7.75 18.18
C THR A 83 5.60 -8.08 17.25
N ILE A 84 5.41 -8.93 16.24
CA ILE A 84 6.45 -9.24 15.26
C ILE A 84 6.31 -8.30 14.06
N GLN A 85 7.40 -7.63 13.68
CA GLN A 85 7.49 -6.77 12.49
C GLN A 85 7.78 -7.54 11.19
N HIS A 86 8.27 -8.75 11.33
CA HIS A 86 8.52 -9.67 10.23
C HIS A 86 7.20 -10.31 9.75
N ILE A 87 7.08 -10.47 8.45
CA ILE A 87 5.97 -11.16 7.79
C ILE A 87 6.54 -12.46 7.24
N ASP A 88 5.80 -13.56 7.38
CA ASP A 88 6.21 -14.85 6.83
C ASP A 88 6.56 -14.71 5.33
N PRO A 89 7.81 -15.06 4.91
CA PRO A 89 8.22 -14.98 3.52
C PRO A 89 7.35 -15.80 2.56
N VAL A 90 6.76 -16.91 3.03
CA VAL A 90 5.81 -17.72 2.24
C VAL A 90 4.59 -16.89 1.88
N LEU A 91 4.08 -16.11 2.85
CA LEU A 91 2.93 -15.25 2.62
C LEU A 91 3.26 -14.09 1.71
N ILE A 92 4.41 -13.42 1.91
CA ILE A 92 4.88 -12.36 1.01
C ILE A 92 4.91 -12.88 -0.43
N ARG A 93 5.55 -14.03 -0.68
CA ARG A 93 5.61 -14.63 -2.02
C ARG A 93 4.23 -14.88 -2.60
N ARG A 94 3.33 -15.48 -1.81
CA ARG A 94 1.96 -15.79 -2.25
C ARG A 94 1.17 -14.54 -2.60
N VAL A 95 1.23 -13.52 -1.74
CA VAL A 95 0.50 -12.25 -1.93
C VAL A 95 1.07 -11.48 -3.12
N THR A 96 2.39 -11.37 -3.24
CA THR A 96 3.03 -10.71 -4.40
C THR A 96 2.72 -11.43 -5.71
N GLN A 97 2.72 -12.77 -5.73
CA GLN A 97 2.33 -13.53 -6.92
C GLN A 97 0.88 -13.25 -7.31
N TRP A 98 -0.03 -13.22 -6.34
CA TRP A 98 -1.42 -12.85 -6.60
C TRP A 98 -1.55 -11.42 -7.15
N MET A 99 -0.83 -10.44 -6.60
CA MET A 99 -0.82 -9.06 -7.09
C MET A 99 -0.32 -8.94 -8.53
N LEU A 100 0.72 -9.69 -8.89
CA LEU A 100 1.25 -9.73 -10.26
C LEU A 100 0.24 -10.30 -11.24
N GLU A 101 -0.44 -11.37 -10.85
CA GLU A 101 -1.48 -11.99 -11.66
C GLU A 101 -2.71 -11.10 -11.80
N ASP A 102 -3.15 -10.46 -10.72
CA ASP A 102 -4.27 -9.50 -10.75
C ASP A 102 -3.95 -8.29 -11.63
N PHE A 103 -2.73 -7.75 -11.53
CA PHE A 103 -2.25 -6.67 -12.40
C PHE A 103 -2.29 -7.09 -13.87
N ARG A 104 -1.74 -8.27 -14.20
CA ARG A 104 -1.75 -8.79 -15.57
C ARG A 104 -3.16 -9.02 -16.09
N ALA A 105 -4.04 -9.61 -15.27
CA ALA A 105 -5.42 -9.86 -15.67
C ALA A 105 -6.18 -8.57 -15.99
N ASN A 106 -5.88 -7.48 -15.26
CA ASN A 106 -6.51 -6.18 -15.48
C ASN A 106 -5.88 -5.39 -16.63
N ARG A 107 -4.56 -5.43 -16.82
CA ARG A 107 -3.82 -4.58 -17.78
C ARG A 107 -3.37 -5.30 -19.05
N GLY A 108 -3.49 -6.62 -19.10
CA GLY A 108 -3.09 -7.46 -20.23
C GLY A 108 -1.60 -7.75 -20.33
N ILE A 109 -0.77 -7.15 -19.48
CA ILE A 109 0.69 -7.30 -19.48
C ILE A 109 1.22 -7.32 -18.03
N PHE A 110 2.35 -7.97 -17.81
CA PHE A 110 3.08 -7.86 -16.54
C PHE A 110 3.69 -6.46 -16.39
N PRO A 111 3.96 -5.99 -15.16
CA PRO A 111 4.60 -4.70 -14.95
C PRO A 111 6.05 -4.70 -15.43
N ASP A 112 6.51 -3.58 -16.00
CA ASP A 112 7.92 -3.35 -16.35
C ASP A 112 8.75 -3.01 -15.12
N PHE A 113 8.11 -2.39 -14.11
CA PHE A 113 8.73 -1.98 -12.86
C PHE A 113 7.85 -2.35 -11.67
N ILE A 114 8.48 -2.76 -10.57
CA ILE A 114 7.81 -2.98 -9.28
C ILE A 114 8.43 -2.03 -8.26
N VAL A 115 7.60 -1.17 -7.68
CA VAL A 115 8.02 -0.26 -6.61
C VAL A 115 7.39 -0.74 -5.31
N VAL A 116 8.23 -1.06 -4.32
CA VAL A 116 7.80 -1.53 -3.01
C VAL A 116 8.03 -0.46 -1.95
N LEU A 117 6.95 -0.03 -1.30
CA LEU A 117 6.98 0.93 -0.20
C LEU A 117 6.69 0.19 1.11
N ARG A 118 7.70 0.08 1.99
CA ARG A 118 7.54 -0.55 3.30
C ARG A 118 7.61 0.50 4.40
N ASP A 119 6.45 0.81 4.99
CA ASP A 119 6.34 1.83 6.02
C ASP A 119 6.80 1.33 7.40
N HIS A 120 7.12 2.24 8.33
CA HIS A 120 7.44 1.98 9.74
C HIS A 120 8.55 0.97 10.04
N VAL A 121 9.53 0.85 9.14
CA VAL A 121 10.77 0.11 9.42
C VAL A 121 11.67 0.96 10.31
N ARG A 122 12.01 0.45 11.50
CA ARG A 122 13.02 1.08 12.36
C ARG A 122 14.41 0.89 11.73
N GLU A 123 15.30 1.85 11.94
CA GLU A 123 16.64 1.93 11.34
C GLU A 123 17.51 0.66 11.52
N GLY A 124 17.29 -0.12 12.59
CA GLY A 124 17.98 -1.40 12.81
C GLY A 124 17.37 -2.63 12.14
N MET A 125 16.29 -2.47 11.35
CA MET A 125 15.53 -3.59 10.77
C MET A 125 15.70 -3.71 9.26
N HIS A 126 16.44 -2.83 8.60
CA HIS A 126 16.58 -2.83 7.13
C HIS A 126 17.00 -4.18 6.54
N ASP A 127 17.88 -4.91 7.22
CA ASP A 127 18.36 -6.23 6.80
C ASP A 127 17.27 -7.33 6.82
N THR A 128 16.18 -7.11 7.57
CA THR A 128 15.07 -8.07 7.74
C THR A 128 13.88 -7.81 6.82
N VAL A 129 13.88 -6.67 6.11
CA VAL A 129 12.79 -6.23 5.21
C VAL A 129 13.26 -5.99 3.77
N GLY A 130 14.57 -6.07 3.50
CA GLY A 130 15.08 -6.05 2.13
C GLY A 130 14.55 -7.25 1.33
N VAL A 131 13.83 -6.97 0.24
CA VAL A 131 13.57 -7.97 -0.78
C VAL A 131 14.88 -8.19 -1.51
N LYS A 132 15.55 -9.34 -1.25
CA LYS A 132 16.61 -9.81 -2.16
C LYS A 132 15.90 -10.31 -3.41
N VAL A 133 15.88 -9.46 -4.44
CA VAL A 133 15.43 -9.82 -5.79
C VAL A 133 16.55 -10.61 -6.46
#